data_AF-A0A370QQI3-F1
#
_entry.id   AF-A0A370QQI3-F1
#
_cell.length_a   1.000
_cell.length_b   1.000
_cell.length_c   1.000
_cell.angle_alpha   90.00
_cell.angle_beta   90.00
_cell.angle_gamma   90.00
#
_symmetry.space_group_name_H-M   'P 1'
#
loop_
_entity.id
_entity.type
_entity.pdbx_description
1 polymer ?
#
loop_
_entity_poly.entity_id
_entity_poly.type
_entity_poly.pdbx_seq_one_letter_code
_entity_poly.pdbx_strand_id
1 'polypeptide(L)'
;MTRVSFDFSEIPDFPAFYRQFAQKFALPDGFGENLDALWDVVTGGIGLPVEVEFVNLSAHKKRRFGALVLLFEEAEEELEGDLRFNIRPRA
;
A
#
# COMPACT_ATOMS: atom_id res chain seq x y z
N MET A 1 -13.73 0.87 -9.94
CA MET A 1 -12.44 0.43 -9.39
C MET A 1 -11.50 1.63 -9.41
N THR A 2 -11.10 2.09 -8.24
CA THR A 2 -10.20 3.26 -8.11
C THR A 2 -8.75 2.77 -8.17
N ARG A 3 -7.86 3.53 -8.82
CA ARG A 3 -6.42 3.19 -8.84
C ARG A 3 -5.64 4.16 -7.99
N VAL A 4 -4.81 3.64 -7.10
CA VAL A 4 -3.97 4.41 -6.18
C VAL A 4 -2.52 3.96 -6.33
N SER A 5 -1.65 4.85 -6.78
CA SER A 5 -0.24 4.55 -6.99
C SER A 5 0.64 5.19 -5.90
N PHE A 6 1.64 4.45 -5.43
CA PHE A 6 2.67 4.88 -4.48
C PHE A 6 4.03 4.94 -5.19
N ASP A 7 4.58 6.16 -5.31
CA ASP A 7 5.86 6.38 -5.96
C ASP A 7 7.01 6.22 -4.96
N PHE A 8 7.73 5.10 -5.10
CA PHE A 8 8.86 4.82 -4.24
C PHE A 8 10.09 5.67 -4.55
N SER A 9 10.07 6.61 -5.49
CA SER A 9 11.08 7.67 -5.55
C SER A 9 10.86 8.72 -4.45
N GLU A 10 9.62 8.94 -4.02
CA GLU A 10 9.21 9.92 -3.00
C GLU A 10 9.04 9.32 -1.59
N ILE A 11 9.14 7.99 -1.47
CA ILE A 11 8.98 7.25 -0.22
C ILE A 11 10.36 6.78 0.28
N PRO A 12 11.00 7.50 1.22
CA PRO A 12 12.31 7.12 1.77
C PRO A 12 12.25 6.03 2.84
N ASP A 13 11.12 5.91 3.56
CA ASP A 13 10.94 5.02 4.71
C ASP A 13 9.46 4.66 4.95
N PHE A 14 9.20 3.81 5.96
CA PHE A 14 7.86 3.35 6.34
C PHE A 14 6.96 4.49 6.84
N PRO A 15 7.41 5.40 7.73
CA PRO A 15 6.60 6.56 8.11
C PRO A 15 6.13 7.40 6.93
N ALA A 16 6.98 7.61 5.92
CA ALA A 16 6.57 8.31 4.71
C ALA A 16 5.49 7.53 3.93
N PHE A 17 5.60 6.21 3.84
CA PHE A 17 4.56 5.37 3.23
C PHE A 17 3.22 5.51 3.97
N TYR A 18 3.22 5.35 5.30
CA TYR A 18 2.00 5.42 6.12
C TYR A 18 1.29 6.77 6.00
N ARG A 19 2.04 7.88 6.05
CA ARG A 19 1.47 9.22 5.84
C ARG A 19 0.86 9.38 4.45
N GLN A 20 1.56 8.94 3.39
CA GLN A 20 1.01 9.00 2.04
C GLN A 20 -0.22 8.11 1.88
N PHE A 21 -0.23 6.93 2.50
CA PHE A 21 -1.38 6.01 2.48
C PHE A 21 -2.59 6.65 3.13
N ALA A 22 -2.44 7.16 4.36
CA ALA A 22 -3.50 7.84 5.08
C ALA A 22 -4.07 9.03 4.29
N GLN A 23 -3.21 9.83 3.65
CA GLN A 23 -3.63 10.96 2.81
C GLN A 23 -4.40 10.50 1.56
N LYS A 24 -3.89 9.52 0.81
CA LYS A 24 -4.50 9.04 -0.44
C LYS A 24 -5.85 8.37 -0.22
N PHE A 25 -6.04 7.72 0.93
CA PHE A 25 -7.29 7.07 1.31
C PHE A 25 -8.17 7.90 2.25
N ALA A 26 -7.78 9.14 2.57
CA ALA A 26 -8.48 10.03 3.50
C ALA A 26 -8.82 9.36 4.84
N LEU A 27 -7.86 8.61 5.40
CA LEU A 27 -8.03 7.94 6.68
C LEU A 27 -8.17 8.96 7.83
N PRO A 28 -8.95 8.65 8.87
CA PRO A 28 -9.10 9.53 10.02
C PRO A 28 -7.78 9.70 10.79
N ASP A 29 -7.72 10.79 11.56
CA ASP A 29 -6.61 11.03 12.49
C ASP A 29 -6.45 9.85 13.45
N GLY A 30 -5.20 9.42 13.67
CA GLY A 30 -4.88 8.29 14.57
C GLY A 30 -4.73 6.93 13.88
N PHE A 31 -4.62 6.86 12.55
CA PHE A 31 -4.08 5.68 11.87
C PHE A 31 -2.77 5.24 12.53
N GLY A 32 -2.68 3.99 13.03
CA GLY A 32 -1.60 3.55 13.93
C GLY A 32 -0.18 3.51 13.34
N GLU A 33 -0.02 3.82 12.04
CA GLU A 33 1.26 3.91 11.32
C GLU A 33 2.18 2.69 11.51
N ASN A 34 1.60 1.49 11.50
CA ASN A 34 2.33 0.21 11.56
C ASN A 34 1.66 -0.83 10.64
N LEU A 35 2.25 -2.02 10.52
CA LEU A 35 1.76 -3.08 9.62
C LEU A 35 0.40 -3.62 10.03
N ASP A 36 0.16 -3.82 11.33
CA ASP A 36 -1.12 -4.33 11.84
C ASP A 36 -2.25 -3.34 11.56
N ALA A 37 -2.02 -2.06 11.85
CA ALA A 37 -2.97 -1.00 11.53
C ALA A 37 -3.20 -0.85 10.02
N LEU A 38 -2.16 -1.05 9.20
CA LEU A 38 -2.28 -1.04 7.74
C LEU A 38 -3.13 -2.21 7.25
N TRP A 39 -2.94 -3.41 7.81
CA TRP A 39 -3.75 -4.59 7.48
C TRP A 39 -5.23 -4.34 7.76
N ASP A 40 -5.58 -3.84 8.95
CA ASP A 40 -6.96 -3.56 9.35
C ASP A 40 -7.66 -2.60 8.36
N VAL A 41 -6.97 -1.54 7.95
CA VAL A 41 -7.57 -0.57 7.02
C VAL A 41 -7.62 -1.09 5.59
N VAL A 42 -6.62 -1.85 5.14
CA VAL A 42 -6.60 -2.41 3.78
C VAL A 42 -7.70 -3.45 3.61
N THR A 43 -7.96 -4.27 4.62
CA THR A 43 -8.95 -5.37 4.56
C THR A 43 -10.36 -4.98 4.96
N GLY A 44 -10.57 -3.85 5.65
CA GLY A 44 -11.92 -3.45 6.05
C GLY A 44 -12.18 -1.95 6.19
N GLY A 45 -11.16 -1.09 6.07
CA GLY A 45 -11.28 0.35 6.31
C GLY A 45 -11.28 1.24 5.07
N ILE A 46 -10.78 0.75 3.94
CA ILE A 46 -10.73 1.50 2.66
C ILE A 46 -11.90 1.12 1.74
N GLY A 47 -12.21 2.02 0.80
CA GLY A 47 -13.23 1.75 -0.22
C GLY A 47 -12.74 0.74 -1.26
N LEU A 48 -13.45 -0.38 -1.38
CA LEU A 48 -13.27 -1.41 -2.42
C LEU A 48 -14.31 -1.24 -3.55
N PRO A 49 -14.04 -1.72 -4.79
CA PRO A 49 -12.79 -2.33 -5.23
C PRO A 49 -11.70 -1.31 -5.60
N VAL A 50 -10.44 -1.67 -5.35
CA VAL A 50 -9.28 -0.79 -5.53
C VAL A 50 -8.09 -1.51 -6.17
N GLU A 51 -7.33 -0.80 -7.01
CA GLU A 51 -6.02 -1.24 -7.48
C GLU A 51 -4.93 -0.41 -6.81
N VAL A 52 -4.03 -1.06 -6.08
CA VAL A 52 -2.86 -0.46 -5.45
C VAL A 52 -1.63 -0.76 -6.28
N GLU A 53 -0.90 0.28 -6.68
CA GLU A 53 0.31 0.13 -7.48
C GLU A 53 1.54 0.66 -6.75
N PHE A 54 2.59 -0.16 -6.65
CA PHE A 54 3.91 0.31 -6.25
C PHE A 54 4.73 0.60 -7.51
N VAL A 55 5.09 1.87 -7.72
CA VAL A 55 5.90 2.33 -8.86
C VAL A 55 7.29 2.77 -8.40
N ASN A 56 8.28 2.70 -9.28
CA ASN A 56 9.67 3.08 -8.99
C ASN A 56 10.29 2.33 -7.79
N LEU A 57 9.81 1.12 -7.49
CA LEU A 57 10.31 0.28 -6.41
C LEU A 57 11.60 -0.45 -6.85
N SER A 58 12.76 0.18 -6.62
CA SER A 58 14.07 -0.41 -6.92
C SER A 58 14.30 -1.71 -6.12
N ALA A 59 15.19 -2.60 -6.58
CA ALA A 59 15.50 -3.85 -5.88
C ALA A 59 15.94 -3.64 -4.42
N HIS A 60 16.67 -2.56 -4.13
CA HIS A 60 17.04 -2.19 -2.77
C HIS A 60 15.82 -1.81 -1.93
N LYS A 61 14.93 -0.96 -2.47
CA LYS A 61 13.70 -0.57 -1.77
C LYS A 61 12.74 -1.76 -1.63
N LYS A 62 12.63 -2.64 -2.63
CA LYS A 62 11.83 -3.87 -2.53
C LYS A 62 12.27 -4.75 -1.36
N ARG A 63 13.58 -4.90 -1.10
CA ARG A 63 14.07 -5.59 0.09
C ARG A 63 13.70 -4.87 1.38
N ARG A 64 13.88 -3.54 1.43
CA ARG A 64 13.57 -2.73 2.62
C ARG A 64 12.08 -2.74 2.96
N PHE A 65 11.21 -2.67 1.95
CA PHE A 65 9.75 -2.60 2.07
C PHE A 65 9.08 -3.96 1.83
N GLY A 66 9.82 -5.07 1.96
CA GLY A 66 9.30 -6.41 1.68
C GLY A 66 8.04 -6.74 2.48
N ALA A 67 7.94 -6.25 3.71
CA ALA A 67 6.74 -6.43 4.54
C ALA A 67 5.50 -5.70 3.99
N LEU A 68 5.65 -4.54 3.33
CA LEU A 68 4.52 -3.89 2.66
C LEU A 68 4.10 -4.67 1.42
N VAL A 69 5.07 -5.14 0.65
CA VAL A 69 4.79 -5.96 -0.54
C VAL A 69 4.00 -7.21 -0.15
N LEU A 70 4.48 -7.95 0.85
CA LEU A 70 3.81 -9.14 1.35
C LEU A 70 2.40 -8.81 1.86
N LEU A 71 2.24 -7.74 2.64
CA LEU A 71 0.93 -7.33 3.17
C LEU A 71 -0.10 -7.09 2.06
N PHE A 72 0.27 -6.41 0.97
CA PHE A 72 -0.66 -6.16 -0.13
C PHE A 72 -0.89 -7.41 -1.01
N GLU A 73 0.09 -8.31 -1.12
CA GLU A 73 -0.10 -9.62 -1.77
C GLU A 73 -1.11 -10.47 -0.97
N GLU A 74 -0.94 -10.57 0.35
CA GLU A 74 -1.86 -11.29 1.24
C GLU A 74 -3.26 -10.66 1.26
N ALA A 75 -3.36 -9.32 1.22
CA ALA A 75 -4.65 -8.64 1.17
C ALA A 75 -5.39 -8.83 -0.17
N GLU A 76 -4.67 -8.95 -1.29
CA GLU A 76 -5.28 -9.29 -2.59
C GLU A 76 -5.90 -10.70 -2.55
N GLU A 77 -5.23 -11.66 -1.90
CA GLU A 77 -5.75 -13.00 -1.66
C GLU A 77 -6.97 -13.02 -0.72
N GLU A 78 -6.87 -12.38 0.44
CA GLU A 78 -7.94 -12.32 1.46
C GLU A 78 -9.22 -11.65 0.93
N LEU A 79 -9.08 -10.63 0.06
CA LEU A 79 -10.19 -9.88 -0.50
C LEU A 79 -10.70 -10.45 -1.84
N GLU A 80 -10.28 -11.66 -2.22
CA GLU A 80 -10.72 -12.36 -3.43
C GLU A 80 -10.64 -11.49 -4.72
N GLY A 81 -9.65 -10.59 -4.79
CA GLY A 81 -9.40 -9.70 -5.91
C GLY A 81 -10.20 -8.38 -5.95
N ASP A 82 -10.99 -8.06 -4.91
CA ASP A 82 -11.58 -6.72 -4.74
C ASP A 82 -10.52 -5.66 -4.48
N LEU A 83 -9.43 -6.03 -3.80
CA LEU A 83 -8.15 -5.33 -3.89
C LEU A 83 -7.28 -6.03 -4.92
N ARG A 84 -6.67 -5.26 -5.82
CA ARG A 84 -5.61 -5.75 -6.70
C ARG A 84 -4.29 -5.07 -6.41
N PHE A 85 -3.20 -5.84 -6.34
CA PHE A 85 -1.88 -5.32 -6.06
C PHE A 85 -0.94 -5.53 -7.24
N ASN A 86 -0.22 -4.47 -7.64
CA ASN A 86 0.73 -4.55 -8.74
C ASN A 86 2.02 -3.79 -8.41
N ILE A 87 3.16 -4.39 -8.75
CA ILE A 87 4.44 -3.68 -8.80
C ILE A 87 4.75 -3.37 -10.26
N ARG A 88 4.79 -2.07 -10.61
CA ARG A 88 5.10 -1.64 -11.98
C ARG A 88 6.57 -1.19 -12.09
N PRO A 89 7.32 -1.67 -13.09
CA PRO A 89 8.62 -1.09 -13.39
C PRO A 89 8.46 0.35 -13.87
N ARG A 90 9.54 1.13 -13.79
CA ARG A 90 9.60 2.49 -14.34
C ARG A 90 9.29 2.43 -15.84
N ALA A 91 8.33 3.26 -16.30
CA ALA A 91 8.09 3.49 -17.73
C ALA A 91 9.26 4.26 -18.37
#